data_AF-A0A328NH23-F1
#
_entry.id   AF-A0A328NH23-F1
#
_cell.length_a   1.000
_cell.length_b   1.000
_cell.length_c   1.000
_cell.angle_alpha   90.00
_cell.angle_beta   90.00
_cell.angle_gamma   90.00
#
_symmetry.space_group_name_H-M   'P 1'
#
loop_
_entity.id
_entity.type
_entity.pdbx_description
1 polymer ?
#
loop_
_entity_poly.entity_id
_entity_poly.type
_entity_poly.pdbx_seq_one_letter_code
_entity_poly.pdbx_strand_id
1 'polypeptide(L)'
;MFGAAHDALLGQLDTALGRARSPWTAPGIRPAETPSALAGARAWWHEVAVTGWHGVDDELLSAAATVIEATLAVPELRRLAVLLDGFAAELRACLPIATMTEVPARRWADLWARGVLLTEGVPPPEEAPRVSGRLLPLGVDVHTHDTAVQVQLHAILEPAGGGPTRLVRAAVAAAKVDTIIGPAVWRLLSGHPSLLTALAERRALTVTDLPLYGGDLGWVDDRVRLDGPADPFATARVVLPAASAAATAPLDRHPAGIAEPVLVEGTPVRVDDGRLAVEVDGERISLAVDRLPAAGPLNADLLGAASALLGLLRWDDGQWQLQPLAVSATVKRRVVQAHNGDWACGVTDPKIAKEEARTGDAVAVLRERAGRLLRR
;
A
#
# COMPACT_ATOMS: atom_id res chain seq x y z
N MET A 1 3.94 -12.92 -19.06
CA MET A 1 5.10 -13.50 -18.36
C MET A 1 5.03 -13.29 -16.84
N PHE A 2 4.70 -12.09 -16.35
CA PHE A 2 4.69 -11.79 -14.91
C PHE A 2 3.72 -12.62 -14.05
N GLY A 3 2.56 -13.00 -14.58
CA GLY A 3 1.62 -13.84 -13.84
C GLY A 3 2.21 -15.20 -13.42
N ALA A 4 2.91 -15.88 -14.34
CA ALA A 4 3.56 -17.16 -14.03
C ALA A 4 4.72 -17.00 -13.05
N ALA A 5 5.53 -15.94 -13.19
CA ALA A 5 6.62 -15.64 -12.25
C ALA A 5 6.07 -15.33 -10.84
N HIS A 6 5.00 -14.54 -10.76
CA HIS A 6 4.29 -14.28 -9.51
C HIS A 6 3.81 -15.59 -8.86
N ASP A 7 3.14 -16.46 -9.62
CA ASP A 7 2.57 -17.69 -9.08
C ASP A 7 3.67 -18.66 -8.61
N ALA A 8 4.81 -18.71 -9.29
CA ALA A 8 5.97 -19.50 -8.86
C ALA A 8 6.60 -18.96 -7.56
N LEU A 9 6.82 -17.65 -7.47
CA LEU A 9 7.37 -17.01 -6.26
C LEU A 9 6.41 -17.15 -5.07
N LEU A 10 5.11 -17.01 -5.31
CA LEU A 10 4.10 -17.18 -4.28
C LEU A 10 4.05 -18.64 -3.79
N GLY A 11 4.18 -19.62 -4.70
CA GLY A 11 4.27 -21.03 -4.32
C GLY A 11 5.50 -21.37 -3.48
N GLN A 12 6.65 -20.75 -3.76
CA GLN A 12 7.85 -20.87 -2.91
C GLN A 12 7.59 -20.33 -1.51
N LEU A 13 6.99 -19.13 -1.43
CA LEU A 13 6.67 -18.48 -0.17
C LEU A 13 5.65 -19.27 0.65
N ASP A 14 4.59 -19.76 0.01
CA ASP A 14 3.57 -20.57 0.67
C ASP A 14 4.18 -21.86 1.24
N THR A 15 5.11 -22.48 0.50
CA THR A 15 5.84 -23.67 0.98
C THR A 15 6.73 -23.34 2.18
N ALA A 16 7.51 -22.26 2.12
CA ALA A 16 8.41 -21.86 3.20
C ALA A 16 7.66 -21.48 4.48
N LEU A 17 6.52 -20.81 4.35
CA LEU A 17 5.74 -20.31 5.48
C LEU A 17 4.64 -21.27 5.95
N GLY A 18 4.45 -22.42 5.28
CA GLY A 18 3.32 -23.32 5.50
C GLY A 18 1.96 -22.66 5.27
N ARG A 19 1.90 -21.64 4.40
CA ARG A 19 0.73 -20.78 4.19
C ARG A 19 -0.31 -21.49 3.33
N ALA A 20 -1.53 -21.63 3.84
CA ALA A 20 -2.65 -22.08 3.02
C ALA A 20 -3.22 -20.92 2.21
N ARG A 21 -3.56 -21.17 0.93
CA ARG A 21 -4.16 -20.15 0.06
C ARG A 21 -5.48 -20.64 -0.53
N SER A 22 -6.51 -19.82 -0.42
CA SER A 22 -7.81 -20.12 -1.02
C SER A 22 -7.71 -19.98 -2.55
N PRO A 23 -8.34 -20.88 -3.33
CA PRO A 23 -8.29 -20.82 -4.79
C PRO A 23 -8.94 -19.52 -5.30
N TRP A 24 -8.45 -19.02 -6.43
CA TRP A 24 -9.08 -17.89 -7.09
C TRP A 24 -10.44 -18.31 -7.66
N THR A 25 -11.46 -17.48 -7.42
CA THR A 25 -12.79 -17.62 -8.04
C THR A 25 -13.05 -16.40 -8.89
N ALA A 26 -13.46 -16.61 -10.14
CA ALA A 26 -13.86 -15.51 -11.01
C ALA A 26 -15.10 -14.83 -10.42
N PRO A 27 -15.10 -13.49 -10.28
CA PRO A 27 -16.29 -12.79 -9.85
C PRO A 27 -17.40 -12.94 -10.89
N GLY A 28 -18.65 -12.95 -10.45
CA GLY A 28 -19.79 -12.75 -11.34
C GLY A 28 -19.66 -11.40 -12.05
N ILE A 29 -20.12 -11.31 -13.29
CA ILE A 29 -20.04 -10.10 -14.10
C ILE A 29 -21.45 -9.55 -14.29
N ARG A 30 -21.63 -8.25 -14.01
CA ARG A 30 -22.86 -7.54 -14.37
C ARG A 30 -22.66 -6.78 -15.68
N PRO A 31 -23.59 -6.84 -16.64
CA PRO A 31 -23.58 -5.95 -17.79
C PRO A 31 -23.66 -4.49 -17.32
N ALA A 32 -22.73 -3.67 -17.79
CA ALA A 32 -22.71 -2.23 -17.52
C ALA A 32 -22.30 -1.48 -18.78
N GLU A 33 -22.82 -0.26 -18.95
CA GLU A 33 -22.37 0.62 -20.02
C GLU A 33 -20.92 1.04 -19.77
N THR A 34 -20.10 0.98 -20.81
CA THR A 34 -18.70 1.39 -20.77
C THR A 34 -18.63 2.91 -20.69
N PRO A 35 -18.05 3.50 -19.63
CA PRO A 35 -17.92 4.95 -19.54
C PRO A 35 -17.10 5.53 -20.69
N SER A 36 -17.54 6.64 -21.28
CA SER A 36 -16.83 7.32 -22.38
C SER A 36 -15.40 7.73 -22.01
N ALA A 37 -15.14 7.99 -20.72
CA ALA A 37 -13.82 8.29 -20.17
C ALA A 37 -12.78 7.18 -20.46
N LEU A 38 -13.21 5.90 -20.55
CA LEU A 38 -12.32 4.79 -20.90
C LEU A 38 -11.79 4.90 -22.33
N ALA A 39 -12.63 5.37 -23.27
CA ALA A 39 -12.21 5.56 -24.65
C ALA A 39 -11.15 6.66 -24.77
N GLY A 40 -11.33 7.78 -24.04
CA GLY A 40 -10.33 8.85 -23.97
C GLY A 40 -9.00 8.39 -23.38
N ALA A 41 -9.05 7.62 -22.27
CA ALA A 41 -7.86 7.04 -21.67
C ALA A 41 -7.14 6.09 -22.63
N ARG A 42 -7.88 5.21 -23.32
CA ARG A 42 -7.30 4.26 -24.28
C ARG A 42 -6.63 4.99 -25.45
N ALA A 43 -7.26 6.05 -25.96
CA ALA A 43 -6.69 6.88 -27.02
C ALA A 43 -5.36 7.50 -26.60
N TRP A 44 -5.28 8.08 -25.40
CA TRP A 44 -4.04 8.67 -24.89
C TRP A 44 -2.93 7.61 -24.68
N TRP A 45 -3.25 6.45 -24.11
CA TRP A 45 -2.28 5.35 -23.98
C TRP A 45 -1.76 4.88 -25.34
N HIS A 46 -2.63 4.81 -26.35
CA HIS A 46 -2.25 4.45 -27.71
C HIS A 46 -1.35 5.52 -28.34
N GLU A 47 -1.65 6.81 -28.12
CA GLU A 47 -0.83 7.91 -28.62
C GLU A 47 0.57 7.88 -28.01
N VAL A 48 0.71 7.65 -26.70
CA VAL A 48 2.01 7.43 -26.04
C VAL A 48 2.79 6.28 -26.69
N ALA A 49 2.13 5.18 -27.02
CA ALA A 49 2.77 4.02 -27.66
C ALA A 49 3.24 4.33 -29.09
N VAL A 50 2.44 5.05 -29.88
CA VAL A 50 2.78 5.43 -31.25
C VAL A 50 3.92 6.44 -31.28
N THR A 51 3.88 7.43 -30.39
CA THR A 51 4.91 8.47 -30.27
C THR A 51 6.24 7.86 -29.80
N GLY A 52 6.19 6.85 -28.94
CA GLY A 52 7.36 6.20 -28.35
C GLY A 52 8.09 7.10 -27.35
N TRP A 53 8.91 6.51 -26.47
CA TRP A 53 9.47 7.22 -25.31
C TRP A 53 10.23 8.51 -25.67
N HIS A 54 11.09 8.46 -26.68
CA HIS A 54 11.90 9.62 -27.09
C HIS A 54 11.08 10.68 -27.85
N GLY A 55 9.86 10.38 -28.30
CA GLY A 55 8.98 11.32 -28.97
C GLY A 55 8.03 12.05 -28.02
N VAL A 56 7.92 11.61 -26.77
CA VAL A 56 7.01 12.24 -25.79
C VAL A 56 7.47 13.67 -25.51
N ASP A 57 6.55 14.62 -25.65
CA ASP A 57 6.77 16.04 -25.44
C ASP A 57 5.72 16.66 -24.49
N ASP A 58 5.81 17.97 -24.27
CA ASP A 58 4.92 18.69 -23.36
C ASP A 58 3.47 18.76 -23.86
N GLU A 59 3.25 18.73 -25.18
CA GLU A 59 1.91 18.77 -25.77
C GLU A 59 1.15 17.47 -25.48
N LEU A 60 1.79 16.31 -25.73
CA LEU A 60 1.22 15.00 -25.43
C LEU A 60 0.94 14.82 -23.93
N LEU A 61 1.85 15.30 -23.08
CA LEU A 61 1.66 15.22 -21.63
C LEU A 61 0.61 16.20 -21.11
N SER A 62 0.41 17.34 -21.78
CA SER A 62 -0.64 18.31 -21.42
C SER A 62 -2.04 17.77 -21.75
N ALA A 63 -2.17 16.99 -22.82
CA ALA A 63 -3.43 16.32 -23.19
C ALA A 63 -3.92 15.32 -22.11
N ALA A 64 -3.02 14.79 -21.27
CA ALA A 64 -3.36 13.86 -20.21
C ALA A 64 -4.31 14.47 -19.16
N ALA A 65 -4.26 15.79 -18.93
CA ALA A 65 -5.03 16.46 -17.88
C ALA A 65 -6.55 16.24 -18.05
N THR A 66 -7.08 16.45 -19.25
CA THR A 66 -8.50 16.24 -19.57
C THR A 66 -8.92 14.78 -19.37
N VAL A 67 -8.04 13.84 -19.70
CA VAL A 67 -8.29 12.40 -19.52
C VAL A 67 -8.33 12.04 -18.03
N ILE A 68 -7.40 12.58 -17.25
CA ILE A 68 -7.34 12.39 -15.80
C ILE A 68 -8.60 12.97 -15.15
N GLU A 69 -9.02 14.19 -15.50
CA GLU A 69 -10.25 14.79 -14.99
C GLU A 69 -11.50 13.95 -15.31
N ALA A 70 -11.63 13.51 -16.57
CA ALA A 70 -12.75 12.68 -17.00
C ALA A 70 -12.81 11.33 -16.28
N THR A 71 -11.66 10.71 -16.01
CA THR A 71 -11.58 9.45 -15.27
C THR A 71 -11.80 9.64 -13.76
N LEU A 72 -11.36 10.76 -13.17
CA LEU A 72 -11.63 11.09 -11.76
C LEU A 72 -13.12 11.35 -11.49
N ALA A 73 -13.84 11.88 -12.47
CA ALA A 73 -15.29 12.12 -12.37
C ALA A 73 -16.11 10.84 -12.22
N VAL A 74 -15.55 9.68 -12.60
CA VAL A 74 -16.19 8.36 -12.47
C VAL A 74 -15.54 7.59 -11.31
N PRO A 75 -16.23 7.40 -10.17
CA PRO A 75 -15.64 6.79 -8.97
C PRO A 75 -14.97 5.43 -9.19
N GLU A 76 -15.53 4.61 -10.06
CA GLU A 76 -15.06 3.27 -10.41
C GLU A 76 -13.74 3.30 -11.18
N LEU A 77 -13.42 4.43 -11.84
CA LEU A 77 -12.21 4.61 -12.64
C LEU A 77 -11.04 5.26 -11.89
N ARG A 78 -11.18 5.53 -10.58
CA ARG A 78 -10.14 6.18 -9.79
C ARG A 78 -8.78 5.47 -9.83
N ARG A 79 -8.76 4.14 -9.90
CA ARG A 79 -7.49 3.39 -10.03
C ARG A 79 -6.78 3.70 -11.34
N LEU A 80 -7.53 3.82 -12.45
CA LEU A 80 -7.00 4.23 -13.73
C LEU A 80 -6.55 5.70 -13.70
N ALA A 81 -7.34 6.58 -13.10
CA ALA A 81 -7.03 8.00 -13.00
C ALA A 81 -5.72 8.27 -12.24
N VAL A 82 -5.52 7.62 -11.09
CA VAL A 82 -4.29 7.75 -10.29
C VAL A 82 -3.07 7.19 -11.03
N LEU A 83 -3.23 6.10 -11.78
CA LEU A 83 -2.15 5.55 -12.61
C LEU A 83 -1.78 6.49 -13.77
N LEU A 84 -2.78 7.06 -14.45
CA LEU A 84 -2.59 8.06 -15.50
C LEU A 84 -1.84 9.29 -14.97
N ASP A 85 -2.31 9.83 -13.84
CA ASP A 85 -1.70 10.98 -13.17
C ASP A 85 -0.22 10.71 -12.81
N GLY A 86 0.04 9.61 -12.11
CA GLY A 86 1.41 9.24 -11.71
C GLY A 86 2.33 8.98 -12.90
N PHE A 87 1.84 8.29 -13.94
CA PHE A 87 2.64 8.02 -15.13
C PHE A 87 2.93 9.31 -15.93
N ALA A 88 1.94 10.17 -16.13
CA ALA A 88 2.13 11.45 -16.81
C ALA A 88 3.07 12.40 -16.04
N ALA A 89 2.97 12.43 -14.70
CA ALA A 89 3.87 13.19 -13.85
C ALA A 89 5.32 12.69 -13.98
N GLU A 90 5.53 11.38 -14.00
CA GLU A 90 6.86 10.80 -14.15
C GLU A 90 7.48 11.09 -15.52
N LEU A 91 6.71 10.92 -16.61
CA LEU A 91 7.19 11.28 -17.94
C LEU A 91 7.58 12.77 -18.00
N ARG A 92 6.78 13.64 -17.37
CA ARG A 92 7.05 15.08 -17.32
C ARG A 92 8.34 15.40 -16.56
N ALA A 93 8.59 14.71 -15.45
CA ALA A 93 9.84 14.85 -14.69
C ALA A 93 11.10 14.45 -15.47
N CYS A 94 10.93 13.65 -16.53
CA CYS A 94 11.99 13.17 -17.40
C CYS A 94 12.14 13.96 -18.71
N LEU A 95 11.34 15.01 -18.95
CA LEU A 95 11.46 15.81 -20.16
C LEU A 95 12.76 16.65 -20.18
N PRO A 96 13.43 16.79 -21.35
CA PRO A 96 13.14 16.10 -22.62
C PRO A 96 13.70 14.67 -22.66
N ILE A 97 12.81 13.68 -22.83
CA ILE A 97 13.17 12.25 -22.80
C ILE A 97 14.12 11.90 -23.95
N ALA A 98 14.00 12.60 -25.09
CA ALA A 98 14.89 12.47 -26.25
C ALA A 98 16.39 12.56 -25.92
N THR A 99 16.74 13.24 -24.81
CA THR A 99 18.13 13.47 -24.40
C THR A 99 18.60 12.56 -23.27
N MET A 100 17.73 11.69 -22.75
CA MET A 100 18.09 10.77 -21.67
C MET A 100 19.09 9.74 -22.17
N THR A 101 20.12 9.49 -21.35
CA THR A 101 21.11 8.44 -21.64
C THR A 101 20.47 7.05 -21.55
N GLU A 102 19.55 6.87 -20.61
CA GLU A 102 18.84 5.61 -20.40
C GLU A 102 17.38 5.87 -20.04
N VAL A 103 16.49 5.20 -20.77
CA VAL A 103 15.05 5.24 -20.50
C VAL A 103 14.71 4.06 -19.58
N PRO A 104 13.90 4.24 -18.52
CA PRO A 104 13.47 3.16 -17.64
C PRO A 104 12.38 2.30 -18.33
N ALA A 105 12.71 1.75 -19.50
CA ALA A 105 11.78 1.17 -20.46
C ALA A 105 10.93 0.05 -19.86
N ARG A 106 11.51 -0.78 -18.98
CA ARG A 106 10.77 -1.84 -18.29
C ARG A 106 9.67 -1.27 -17.40
N ARG A 107 10.02 -0.32 -16.53
CA ARG A 107 9.08 0.28 -15.57
C ARG A 107 7.97 1.03 -16.31
N TRP A 108 8.32 1.80 -17.34
CA TRP A 108 7.33 2.53 -18.14
C TRP A 108 6.45 1.61 -18.98
N ALA A 109 7.01 0.54 -19.57
CA ALA A 109 6.21 -0.45 -20.28
C ALA A 109 5.24 -1.18 -19.34
N ASP A 110 5.65 -1.49 -18.09
CA ASP A 110 4.80 -2.14 -17.10
C ASP A 110 3.63 -1.22 -16.67
N LEU A 111 3.89 0.07 -16.42
CA LEU A 111 2.85 1.06 -16.10
C LEU A 111 1.90 1.29 -17.29
N TRP A 112 2.45 1.42 -18.50
CA TRP A 112 1.67 1.56 -19.72
C TRP A 112 0.76 0.35 -19.95
N ALA A 113 1.31 -0.86 -19.87
CA ALA A 113 0.54 -2.09 -20.07
C ALA A 113 -0.57 -2.24 -19.02
N ARG A 114 -0.28 -1.88 -17.76
CA ARG A 114 -1.30 -1.83 -16.70
C ARG A 114 -2.40 -0.81 -17.03
N GLY A 115 -2.03 0.37 -17.52
CA GLY A 115 -2.96 1.41 -17.94
C GLY A 115 -3.90 0.91 -19.03
N VAL A 116 -3.35 0.35 -20.10
CA VAL A 116 -4.11 -0.24 -21.21
C VAL A 116 -5.08 -1.32 -20.71
N LEU A 117 -4.61 -2.26 -19.89
CA LEU A 117 -5.48 -3.32 -19.35
C LEU A 117 -6.62 -2.78 -18.48
N LEU A 118 -6.40 -1.69 -17.74
CA LEU A 118 -7.46 -1.02 -16.99
C LEU A 118 -8.46 -0.32 -17.91
N THR A 119 -8.06 0.11 -19.11
CA THR A 119 -8.97 0.72 -20.10
C THR A 119 -9.85 -0.27 -20.84
N GLU A 120 -9.49 -1.55 -20.88
CA GLU A 120 -10.35 -2.58 -21.47
C GLU A 120 -11.65 -2.78 -20.69
N GLY A 121 -11.70 -2.30 -19.44
CA GLY A 121 -12.87 -2.35 -18.58
C GLY A 121 -13.09 -3.77 -18.08
N VAL A 122 -12.81 -4.01 -16.81
CA VAL A 122 -13.40 -5.18 -16.15
C VAL A 122 -14.83 -4.79 -15.81
N PRO A 123 -15.85 -5.50 -16.33
CA PRO A 123 -17.22 -5.26 -15.92
C PRO A 123 -17.29 -5.25 -14.39
N PRO A 124 -18.08 -4.35 -13.78
CA PRO A 124 -18.16 -4.30 -12.35
C PRO A 124 -18.52 -5.69 -11.83
N PRO A 125 -17.78 -6.21 -10.84
CA PRO A 125 -18.10 -7.50 -10.28
C PRO A 125 -19.53 -7.44 -9.71
N GLU A 126 -20.21 -8.57 -9.73
CA GLU A 126 -21.37 -8.79 -8.87
C GLU A 126 -21.02 -8.43 -7.42
N GLU A 127 -22.02 -8.05 -6.63
CA GLU A 127 -21.79 -7.48 -5.30
C GLU A 127 -20.81 -8.33 -4.49
N ALA A 128 -19.74 -7.68 -4.02
CA ALA A 128 -18.66 -8.36 -3.34
C ALA A 128 -19.18 -9.09 -2.10
N PRO A 129 -18.68 -10.31 -1.81
CA PRO A 129 -19.07 -11.01 -0.60
C PRO A 129 -18.78 -10.11 0.61
N ARG A 130 -19.77 -10.04 1.50
CA ARG A 130 -19.68 -9.23 2.70
C ARG A 130 -19.15 -10.07 3.86
N VAL A 131 -18.29 -9.48 4.68
CA VAL A 131 -17.70 -10.15 5.85
C VAL A 131 -17.88 -9.34 7.11
N SER A 132 -18.15 -10.06 8.21
CA SER A 132 -18.18 -9.52 9.57
C SER A 132 -17.25 -10.35 10.45
N GLY A 133 -16.66 -9.73 11.46
CA GLY A 133 -15.70 -10.43 12.32
C GLY A 133 -14.84 -9.50 13.14
N ARG A 134 -13.85 -10.09 13.80
CA ARG A 134 -12.81 -9.39 14.53
C ARG A 134 -11.59 -9.25 13.65
N LEU A 135 -11.11 -8.04 13.48
CA LEU A 135 -9.95 -7.67 12.69
C LEU A 135 -8.80 -7.34 13.64
N LEU A 136 -7.67 -8.02 13.45
CA LEU A 136 -6.46 -7.90 14.27
C LEU A 136 -5.34 -7.25 13.44
N PRO A 137 -5.06 -5.95 13.64
CA PRO A 137 -3.97 -5.25 12.98
C PRO A 137 -2.60 -5.92 13.20
N LEU A 138 -1.86 -6.16 12.12
CA LEU A 138 -0.45 -6.57 12.17
C LEU A 138 0.47 -5.36 11.97
N GLY A 139 0.15 -4.48 11.03
CA GLY A 139 0.96 -3.31 10.74
C GLY A 139 0.45 -2.57 9.51
N VAL A 140 1.10 -1.44 9.19
CA VAL A 140 0.71 -0.59 8.05
C VAL A 140 1.88 -0.33 7.11
N ASP A 141 1.65 -0.53 5.81
CA ASP A 141 2.49 0.00 4.73
C ASP A 141 1.95 1.38 4.33
N VAL A 142 2.84 2.31 4.01
CA VAL A 142 2.49 3.68 3.62
C VAL A 142 3.08 3.97 2.25
N HIS A 143 2.22 4.28 1.30
CA HIS A 143 2.61 4.65 -0.06
C HIS A 143 2.37 6.13 -0.26
N THR A 144 3.43 6.86 -0.61
CA THR A 144 3.36 8.29 -0.89
C THR A 144 3.71 8.56 -2.34
N HIS A 145 2.87 9.32 -3.00
CA HIS A 145 3.10 10.00 -4.26
C HIS A 145 3.03 11.51 -4.00
N ASP A 146 3.38 12.31 -5.01
CA ASP A 146 3.28 13.77 -4.92
C ASP A 146 1.82 14.21 -4.78
N THR A 147 0.91 13.52 -5.48
CA THR A 147 -0.52 13.86 -5.55
C THR A 147 -1.42 12.99 -4.68
N ALA A 148 -0.89 11.92 -4.07
CA ALA A 148 -1.69 10.98 -3.29
C ALA A 148 -0.90 10.33 -2.15
N VAL A 149 -1.60 9.94 -1.10
CA VAL A 149 -1.11 9.00 -0.10
C VAL A 149 -2.09 7.84 0.04
N GLN A 150 -1.56 6.64 0.27
CA GLN A 150 -2.32 5.48 0.71
C GLN A 150 -1.68 4.87 1.95
N VAL A 151 -2.51 4.44 2.89
CA VAL A 151 -2.13 3.57 4.00
C VAL A 151 -2.80 2.24 3.80
N GLN A 152 -2.01 1.17 3.80
CA GLN A 152 -2.46 -0.21 3.70
C GLN A 152 -2.24 -0.92 5.02
N LEU A 153 -3.33 -1.17 5.74
CA LEU A 153 -3.36 -2.00 6.93
C LEU A 153 -3.28 -3.47 6.51
N HIS A 154 -2.29 -4.19 7.02
CA HIS A 154 -2.23 -5.65 7.00
C HIS A 154 -2.80 -6.18 8.31
N ALA A 155 -3.72 -7.14 8.24
CA ALA A 155 -4.44 -7.63 9.40
C ALA A 155 -4.88 -9.09 9.23
N ILE A 156 -5.32 -9.69 10.34
CA ILE A 156 -5.98 -11.00 10.34
C ILE A 156 -7.46 -10.79 10.65
N LEU A 157 -8.34 -11.37 9.84
CA LEU A 157 -9.78 -11.41 10.06
C LEU A 157 -10.18 -12.75 10.67
N GLU A 158 -10.79 -12.70 11.86
CA GLU A 158 -11.49 -13.80 12.51
C GLU A 158 -13.00 -13.66 12.19
N PRO A 159 -13.57 -14.48 11.29
CA PRO A 159 -14.95 -14.32 10.85
C PRO A 159 -15.96 -14.54 11.98
N ALA A 160 -16.97 -13.68 12.10
CA ALA A 160 -18.01 -13.77 13.15
C ALA A 160 -18.85 -15.05 13.05
N GLY A 161 -19.05 -15.57 11.83
CA GLY A 161 -19.77 -16.82 11.58
C GLY A 161 -18.96 -18.09 11.87
N GLY A 162 -17.75 -17.97 12.41
CA GLY A 162 -16.78 -19.06 12.48
C GLY A 162 -16.13 -19.34 11.12
N GLY A 163 -15.12 -20.21 11.13
CA GLY A 163 -14.33 -20.56 9.94
C GLY A 163 -12.86 -20.16 10.06
N PRO A 164 -12.05 -20.40 9.01
CA PRO A 164 -10.62 -20.14 9.06
C PRO A 164 -10.34 -18.64 9.17
N THR A 165 -9.37 -18.29 10.02
CA THR A 165 -8.79 -16.95 10.08
C THR A 165 -8.13 -16.60 8.76
N ARG A 166 -8.30 -15.37 8.28
CA ARG A 166 -7.86 -14.95 6.95
C ARG A 166 -6.89 -13.80 7.04
N LEU A 167 -5.83 -13.82 6.24
CA LEU A 167 -5.04 -12.63 5.98
C LEU A 167 -5.83 -11.70 5.07
N VAL A 168 -5.97 -10.46 5.54
CA VAL A 168 -6.65 -9.41 4.80
C VAL A 168 -5.80 -8.14 4.83
N ARG A 169 -6.05 -7.28 3.85
CA ARG A 169 -5.53 -5.93 3.83
C ARG A 169 -6.66 -4.95 3.63
N ALA A 170 -6.59 -3.80 4.27
CA ALA A 170 -7.53 -2.69 4.08
C ALA A 170 -6.73 -1.45 3.71
N ALA A 171 -7.17 -0.72 2.70
CA ALA A 171 -6.49 0.50 2.26
C ALA A 171 -7.40 1.71 2.39
N VAL A 172 -6.84 2.79 2.92
CA VAL A 172 -7.44 4.13 2.88
C VAL A 172 -6.48 5.07 2.18
N ALA A 173 -7.01 6.00 1.39
CA ALA A 173 -6.21 6.91 0.59
C ALA A 173 -6.76 8.32 0.65
N ALA A 174 -5.89 9.30 0.44
CA ALA A 174 -6.24 10.70 0.37
C ALA A 174 -5.46 11.39 -0.76
N ALA A 175 -6.12 12.33 -1.43
CA ALA A 175 -5.44 13.26 -2.31
C ALA A 175 -4.50 14.15 -1.48
N LYS A 176 -3.39 14.53 -2.11
CA LYS A 176 -2.29 15.25 -1.50
C LYS A 176 -1.76 16.28 -2.51
N VAL A 177 -1.09 17.33 -2.01
CA VAL A 177 -0.16 18.14 -2.82
C VAL A 177 1.27 17.83 -2.41
N ASP A 178 2.21 17.97 -3.33
CA ASP A 178 3.63 17.60 -3.20
C ASP A 178 4.30 18.14 -1.91
N THR A 179 3.91 19.33 -1.48
CA THR A 179 4.41 19.99 -0.25
C THR A 179 4.02 19.31 1.07
N ILE A 180 3.03 18.40 1.09
CA ILE A 180 2.64 17.66 2.30
C ILE A 180 3.50 16.41 2.44
N ILE A 181 4.68 16.54 3.04
CA ILE A 181 5.65 15.45 3.19
C ILE A 181 5.85 15.02 4.64
N GLY A 182 6.55 13.91 4.84
CA GLY A 182 6.99 13.44 6.14
C GLY A 182 5.82 13.26 7.12
N PRO A 183 5.97 13.67 8.39
CA PRO A 183 4.94 13.50 9.40
C PRO A 183 3.62 14.20 9.09
N ALA A 184 3.57 15.28 8.31
CA ALA A 184 2.31 15.97 8.01
C ALA A 184 1.29 15.09 7.26
N VAL A 185 1.76 14.03 6.60
CA VAL A 185 0.96 13.09 5.80
C VAL A 185 -0.17 12.44 6.61
N TRP A 186 0.03 12.12 7.90
CA TRP A 186 -1.00 11.44 8.67
C TRP A 186 -2.29 12.26 8.83
N ARG A 187 -2.20 13.60 8.81
CA ARG A 187 -3.36 14.50 8.96
C ARG A 187 -4.35 14.37 7.80
N LEU A 188 -3.90 13.89 6.65
CA LEU A 188 -4.77 13.60 5.51
C LEU A 188 -5.76 12.46 5.82
N LEU A 189 -5.44 11.61 6.79
CA LEU A 189 -6.23 10.44 7.18
C LEU A 189 -7.19 10.73 8.34
N SER A 190 -7.36 11.99 8.74
CA SER A 190 -8.26 12.39 9.84
C SER A 190 -9.73 11.99 9.62
N GLY A 191 -10.11 11.64 8.38
CA GLY A 191 -11.42 11.09 8.04
C GLY A 191 -11.65 9.65 8.53
N HIS A 192 -10.62 8.98 9.07
CA HIS A 192 -10.67 7.58 9.51
C HIS A 192 -10.34 7.42 11.00
N PRO A 193 -11.12 8.03 11.92
CA PRO A 193 -10.78 8.07 13.35
C PRO A 193 -10.67 6.67 13.97
N SER A 194 -11.54 5.72 13.61
CA SER A 194 -11.47 4.34 14.13
C SER A 194 -10.17 3.64 13.74
N LEU A 195 -9.67 3.86 12.51
CA LEU A 195 -8.37 3.33 12.08
C LEU A 195 -7.24 3.95 12.89
N LEU A 196 -7.22 5.28 12.99
CA LEU A 196 -6.18 6.02 13.71
C LEU A 196 -6.10 5.59 15.17
N THR A 197 -7.24 5.52 15.86
CA THR A 197 -7.28 5.07 17.26
C THR A 197 -6.85 3.61 17.40
N ALA A 198 -7.25 2.72 16.48
CA ALA A 198 -6.82 1.32 16.54
C ALA A 198 -5.32 1.15 16.38
N LEU A 199 -4.69 1.94 15.50
CA LEU A 199 -3.23 1.94 15.32
C LEU A 199 -2.52 2.52 16.54
N ALA A 200 -2.98 3.67 17.04
CA ALA A 200 -2.36 4.37 18.16
C ALA A 200 -2.45 3.58 19.48
N GLU A 201 -3.61 3.00 19.76
CA GLU A 201 -3.88 2.27 21.01
C GLU A 201 -3.69 0.76 20.90
N ARG A 202 -3.25 0.24 19.73
CA ARG A 202 -3.10 -1.19 19.45
C ARG A 202 -4.37 -1.97 19.77
N ARG A 203 -5.47 -1.60 19.11
CA ARG A 203 -6.79 -2.19 19.34
C ARG A 203 -7.15 -3.11 18.19
N ALA A 204 -7.81 -4.21 18.53
CA ALA A 204 -8.61 -4.93 17.55
C ALA A 204 -9.78 -4.04 17.07
N LEU A 205 -10.39 -4.46 15.98
CA LEU A 205 -11.56 -3.82 15.41
C LEU A 205 -12.65 -4.87 15.21
N THR A 206 -13.90 -4.52 15.52
CA THR A 206 -15.06 -5.27 15.02
C THR A 206 -15.46 -4.67 13.69
N VAL A 207 -15.51 -5.50 12.65
CA VAL A 207 -15.98 -5.13 11.31
C VAL A 207 -17.34 -5.76 11.05
N THR A 208 -18.26 -5.01 10.45
CA THR A 208 -19.62 -5.46 10.14
C THR A 208 -19.94 -5.23 8.67
N ASP A 209 -20.22 -6.30 7.94
CA ASP A 209 -20.71 -6.25 6.57
C ASP A 209 -19.76 -5.48 5.61
N LEU A 210 -18.44 -5.59 5.79
CA LEU A 210 -17.49 -4.95 4.87
C LEU A 210 -17.36 -5.78 3.58
N PRO A 211 -17.27 -5.14 2.40
CA PRO A 211 -17.03 -5.87 1.15
C PRO A 211 -15.60 -6.45 1.14
N LEU A 212 -15.46 -7.70 0.68
CA LEU A 212 -14.19 -8.40 0.57
C LEU A 212 -13.92 -8.80 -0.88
N TYR A 213 -12.79 -8.33 -1.42
CA TYR A 213 -12.32 -8.63 -2.78
C TYR A 213 -11.06 -9.50 -2.68
N GLY A 214 -11.24 -10.81 -2.60
CA GLY A 214 -10.13 -11.72 -2.31
C GLY A 214 -9.58 -11.46 -0.90
N GLY A 215 -8.40 -10.86 -0.81
CA GLY A 215 -7.78 -10.43 0.45
C GLY A 215 -8.00 -8.95 0.79
N ASP A 216 -8.62 -8.17 -0.10
CA ASP A 216 -8.82 -6.73 0.04
C ASP A 216 -10.15 -6.41 0.71
N LEU A 217 -10.11 -5.91 1.94
CA LEU A 217 -11.27 -5.44 2.68
C LEU A 217 -11.54 -3.97 2.32
N GLY A 218 -12.71 -3.70 1.73
CA GLY A 218 -13.13 -2.33 1.43
C GLY A 218 -13.49 -1.61 2.72
N TRP A 219 -12.69 -0.62 3.10
CA TRP A 219 -12.87 0.13 4.34
C TRP A 219 -14.09 1.05 4.28
N VAL A 220 -14.94 0.99 5.30
CA VAL A 220 -16.09 1.88 5.51
C VAL A 220 -16.17 2.20 7.00
N ASP A 221 -15.85 3.43 7.40
CA ASP A 221 -15.71 3.81 8.82
C ASP A 221 -16.94 3.50 9.67
N ASP A 222 -18.14 3.75 9.14
CA ASP A 222 -19.42 3.49 9.85
C ASP A 222 -19.65 2.01 10.19
N ARG A 223 -18.90 1.11 9.54
CA ARG A 223 -18.97 -0.34 9.68
C ARG A 223 -17.82 -0.91 10.51
N VAL A 224 -17.03 -0.04 11.15
CA VAL A 224 -15.86 -0.40 11.95
C VAL A 224 -16.00 0.17 13.36
N ARG A 225 -15.78 -0.67 14.37
CA ARG A 225 -15.80 -0.26 15.79
C ARG A 225 -14.55 -0.75 16.50
N LEU A 226 -14.03 0.04 17.45
CA LEU A 226 -12.92 -0.38 18.31
C LEU A 226 -13.34 -1.56 19.18
N ASP A 227 -12.46 -2.56 19.29
CA ASP A 227 -12.59 -3.72 20.17
C ASP A 227 -11.44 -3.73 21.20
N GLY A 228 -11.24 -4.78 21.99
CA GLY A 228 -10.19 -4.87 23.01
C GLY A 228 -8.75 -4.74 22.46
N PRO A 229 -7.73 -4.67 23.35
CA PRO A 229 -6.33 -4.61 22.94
C PRO A 229 -5.91 -5.79 22.05
N ALA A 230 -5.02 -5.52 21.10
CA ALA A 230 -4.41 -6.49 20.20
C ALA A 230 -2.94 -6.12 19.97
N ASP A 231 -2.04 -6.82 20.66
CA ASP A 231 -0.60 -6.68 20.45
C ASP A 231 -0.19 -7.33 19.12
N PRO A 232 0.37 -6.58 18.15
CA PRO A 232 0.66 -7.12 16.83
C PRO A 232 1.67 -8.26 16.83
N PHE A 233 2.65 -8.26 17.75
CA PHE A 233 3.63 -9.34 17.87
C PHE A 233 3.01 -10.62 18.43
N ALA A 234 2.14 -10.51 19.44
CA ALA A 234 1.38 -11.63 19.99
C ALA A 234 0.41 -12.20 18.94
N THR A 235 -0.31 -11.34 18.21
CA THR A 235 -1.16 -11.75 17.09
C THR A 235 -0.34 -12.46 16.02
N ALA A 236 0.80 -11.91 15.61
CA ALA A 236 1.66 -12.52 14.61
C ALA A 236 2.27 -13.86 15.09
N ARG A 237 2.53 -14.01 16.39
CA ARG A 237 3.08 -15.27 16.92
C ARG A 237 2.02 -16.37 17.02
N VAL A 238 0.80 -16.02 17.40
CA VAL A 238 -0.25 -17.00 17.74
C VAL A 238 -1.19 -17.28 16.57
N VAL A 239 -1.57 -16.26 15.80
CA VAL A 239 -2.68 -16.34 14.84
C VAL A 239 -2.17 -16.41 13.39
N LEU A 240 -1.14 -15.64 13.04
CA LEU A 240 -0.60 -15.60 11.67
C LEU A 240 -0.23 -16.98 11.09
N PRO A 241 0.38 -17.93 11.84
CA PRO A 241 0.73 -19.23 11.27
C PRO A 241 -0.47 -20.03 10.76
N ALA A 242 -1.65 -19.84 11.36
CA ALA A 242 -2.89 -20.53 10.97
C ALA A 242 -3.74 -19.73 9.97
N ALA A 243 -3.36 -18.48 9.66
CA ALA A 243 -4.13 -17.61 8.79
C ALA A 243 -3.99 -18.02 7.32
N SER A 244 -5.12 -18.18 6.62
CA SER A 244 -5.12 -18.46 5.19
C SER A 244 -5.06 -17.16 4.38
N ALA A 245 -4.31 -17.19 3.28
CA ALA A 245 -4.25 -16.09 2.33
C ALA A 245 -5.30 -16.26 1.22
N ALA A 246 -5.66 -15.16 0.57
CA ALA A 246 -6.46 -15.19 -0.65
C ALA A 246 -5.56 -15.34 -1.89
N ALA A 247 -6.08 -15.93 -2.96
CA ALA A 247 -5.41 -15.90 -4.25
C ALA A 247 -5.45 -14.49 -4.88
N THR A 248 -4.35 -14.10 -5.52
CA THR A 248 -4.23 -12.85 -6.26
C THR A 248 -5.06 -12.92 -7.55
N ALA A 249 -5.90 -11.90 -7.77
CA ALA A 249 -6.66 -11.76 -9.01
C ALA A 249 -5.72 -11.67 -10.22
N PRO A 250 -6.08 -12.23 -11.39
CA PRO A 250 -5.18 -12.31 -12.56
C PRO A 250 -4.52 -10.99 -12.96
N LEU A 251 -5.26 -9.88 -12.94
CA LEU A 251 -4.74 -8.54 -13.28
C LEU A 251 -3.74 -7.98 -12.26
N ASP A 252 -3.68 -8.55 -11.06
CA ASP A 252 -2.80 -8.09 -9.99
C ASP A 252 -1.62 -9.05 -9.76
N ARG A 253 -1.49 -10.10 -10.57
CA ARG A 253 -0.36 -11.04 -10.51
C ARG A 253 0.89 -10.44 -11.11
N HIS A 254 1.63 -9.72 -10.26
CA HIS A 254 2.94 -9.18 -10.57
C HIS A 254 3.90 -9.45 -9.41
N PRO A 255 5.15 -9.90 -9.64
CA PRO A 255 6.10 -10.20 -8.56
C PRO A 255 6.27 -9.06 -7.55
N ALA A 256 6.40 -7.81 -8.02
CA ALA A 256 6.51 -6.63 -7.14
C ALA A 256 5.25 -6.35 -6.28
N GLY A 257 4.13 -7.00 -6.59
CA GLY A 257 2.89 -6.94 -5.82
C GLY A 257 2.85 -7.91 -4.64
N ILE A 258 3.82 -8.82 -4.52
CA ILE A 258 3.92 -9.76 -3.38
C ILE A 258 4.31 -8.97 -2.12
N ALA A 259 3.50 -9.12 -1.08
CA ALA A 259 3.67 -8.46 0.21
C ALA A 259 3.04 -9.31 1.32
N GLU A 260 3.77 -10.32 1.76
CA GLU A 260 3.26 -11.35 2.66
C GLU A 260 3.71 -11.10 4.11
N PRO A 261 2.78 -10.98 5.07
CA PRO A 261 3.14 -10.78 6.47
C PRO A 261 3.96 -11.94 7.03
N VAL A 262 5.05 -11.59 7.71
CA VAL A 262 5.96 -12.52 8.40
C VAL A 262 6.41 -11.95 9.75
N LEU A 263 6.61 -12.83 10.71
CA LEU A 263 7.26 -12.53 11.98
C LEU A 263 8.63 -13.22 11.98
N VAL A 264 9.69 -12.44 12.20
CA VAL A 264 11.07 -12.92 12.28
C VAL A 264 11.58 -12.68 13.69
N GLU A 265 11.98 -13.75 14.38
CA GLU A 265 12.48 -13.70 15.77
C GLU A 265 13.64 -14.68 15.95
N GLY A 266 14.40 -14.49 17.03
CA GLY A 266 15.48 -15.41 17.40
C GLY A 266 16.73 -15.31 16.51
N THR A 267 16.75 -14.39 15.54
CA THR A 267 17.89 -14.09 14.69
C THR A 267 18.31 -12.63 14.84
N PRO A 268 19.60 -12.34 15.05
CA PRO A 268 20.08 -10.96 15.17
C PRO A 268 20.09 -10.27 13.80
N VAL A 269 19.75 -8.98 13.77
CA VAL A 269 19.98 -8.15 12.59
C VAL A 269 21.48 -7.87 12.47
N ARG A 270 22.04 -8.07 11.26
CA ARG A 270 23.45 -7.82 10.96
C ARG A 270 23.56 -6.76 9.86
N VAL A 271 24.69 -6.04 9.86
CA VAL A 271 25.09 -5.20 8.73
C VAL A 271 25.94 -6.05 7.81
N ASP A 272 25.57 -6.12 6.54
CA ASP A 272 26.29 -6.86 5.52
C ASP A 272 26.21 -6.09 4.18
N ASP A 273 27.35 -5.88 3.54
CA ASP A 273 27.51 -4.98 2.37
C ASP A 273 26.87 -3.59 2.56
N GLY A 274 26.93 -3.06 3.78
CA GLY A 274 26.31 -1.77 4.13
C GLY A 274 24.78 -1.79 4.21
N ARG A 275 24.14 -2.95 4.12
CA ARG A 275 22.68 -3.13 4.27
C ARG A 275 22.36 -3.95 5.51
N LEU A 276 21.24 -3.64 6.16
CA LEU A 276 20.74 -4.47 7.26
C LEU A 276 20.14 -5.76 6.69
N ALA A 277 20.40 -6.90 7.33
CA ALA A 277 19.86 -8.18 6.93
C ALA A 277 19.60 -9.08 8.14
N VAL A 278 18.74 -10.07 7.94
CA VAL A 278 18.50 -11.19 8.86
C VAL A 278 18.82 -12.51 8.16
N GLU A 279 19.21 -13.50 8.95
CA GLU A 279 19.40 -14.87 8.48
C GLU A 279 18.18 -15.70 8.92
N VAL A 280 17.49 -16.31 7.97
CA VAL A 280 16.29 -17.14 8.18
C VAL A 280 16.51 -18.46 7.46
N ASP A 281 16.53 -19.57 8.20
CA ASP A 281 16.78 -20.92 7.67
C ASP A 281 18.03 -21.03 6.77
N GLY A 282 19.08 -20.26 7.09
CA GLY A 282 20.33 -20.19 6.33
C GLY A 282 20.29 -19.28 5.10
N GLU A 283 19.14 -18.69 4.79
CA GLU A 283 18.98 -17.70 3.72
C GLU A 283 19.14 -16.28 4.26
N ARG A 284 19.84 -15.44 3.50
CA ARG A 284 20.02 -14.01 3.82
C ARG A 284 18.84 -13.22 3.25
N ILE A 285 18.13 -12.50 4.10
CA ILE A 285 17.05 -11.60 3.69
C ILE A 285 17.42 -10.17 4.08
N SER A 286 17.62 -9.33 3.07
CA SER A 286 17.91 -7.90 3.25
C SER A 286 16.67 -7.17 3.77
N LEU A 287 16.88 -6.20 4.67
CA LEU A 287 15.83 -5.30 5.14
C LEU A 287 15.67 -4.14 4.15
N ALA A 288 14.45 -3.90 3.70
CA ALA A 288 14.12 -2.77 2.81
C ALA A 288 13.99 -1.46 3.61
N VAL A 289 15.12 -0.98 4.16
CA VAL A 289 15.21 0.22 5.02
C VAL A 289 14.87 1.49 4.25
N ASP A 290 15.17 1.51 2.95
CA ASP A 290 14.83 2.56 1.99
C ASP A 290 13.32 2.72 1.74
N ARG A 291 12.53 1.70 2.10
CA ARG A 291 11.06 1.72 2.01
C ARG A 291 10.37 2.12 3.32
N LEU A 292 11.12 2.52 4.34
CA LEU A 292 10.53 3.03 5.59
C LEU A 292 9.87 4.40 5.35
N PRO A 293 8.63 4.60 5.79
CA PRO A 293 7.97 5.88 5.60
C PRO A 293 8.61 6.95 6.48
N ALA A 294 8.90 8.11 5.90
CA ALA A 294 9.42 9.27 6.63
C ALA A 294 8.49 9.78 7.76
N ALA A 295 7.22 9.37 7.74
CA ALA A 295 6.25 9.69 8.80
C ALA A 295 6.37 8.78 10.03
N GLY A 296 6.94 7.58 9.88
CA GLY A 296 7.00 6.57 10.94
C GLY A 296 8.24 6.69 11.82
N PRO A 297 8.23 6.09 13.03
CA PRO A 297 9.37 6.12 13.94
C PRO A 297 10.49 5.13 13.58
N LEU A 298 10.25 4.19 12.65
CA LEU A 298 11.24 3.17 12.29
C LEU A 298 12.43 3.78 11.57
N ASN A 299 13.63 3.34 11.94
CA ASN A 299 14.90 3.76 11.35
C ASN A 299 15.93 2.62 11.45
N ALA A 300 17.06 2.79 10.76
CA ALA A 300 18.14 1.79 10.72
C ALA A 300 18.66 1.41 12.11
N ASP A 301 18.80 2.37 13.03
CA ASP A 301 19.33 2.11 14.38
C ASP A 301 18.39 1.20 15.20
N LEU A 302 17.08 1.47 15.16
CA LEU A 302 16.07 0.64 15.81
C LEU A 302 16.02 -0.76 15.20
N LEU A 303 16.12 -0.87 13.88
CA LEU A 303 16.15 -2.15 13.19
C LEU A 303 17.41 -2.94 13.51
N GLY A 304 18.57 -2.30 13.59
CA GLY A 304 19.83 -2.95 13.98
C GLY A 304 19.80 -3.50 15.41
N ALA A 305 18.98 -2.93 16.28
CA ALA A 305 18.77 -3.39 17.67
C ALA A 305 17.59 -4.37 17.82
N ALA A 306 17.00 -4.83 16.72
CA ALA A 306 15.81 -5.68 16.75
C ALA A 306 16.08 -7.04 17.40
N SER A 307 15.18 -7.42 18.31
CA SER A 307 15.00 -8.79 18.81
C SER A 307 13.87 -9.54 18.08
N ALA A 308 12.94 -8.79 17.48
CA ALA A 308 11.91 -9.31 16.60
C ALA A 308 11.50 -8.26 15.57
N LEU A 309 11.16 -8.72 14.36
CA LEU A 309 10.65 -7.91 13.27
C LEU A 309 9.32 -8.48 12.79
N LEU A 310 8.30 -7.63 12.72
CA LEU A 310 7.07 -7.92 11.99
C LEU A 310 7.13 -7.13 10.69
N GLY A 311 7.01 -7.79 9.55
CA GLY A 311 7.24 -7.17 8.25
C GLY A 311 6.49 -7.83 7.10
N LEU A 312 6.72 -7.32 5.90
CA LEU A 312 6.23 -7.87 4.64
C LEU A 312 7.41 -8.47 3.89
N LEU A 313 7.34 -9.77 3.58
CA LEU A 313 8.27 -10.39 2.65
C LEU A 313 7.83 -10.05 1.23
N ARG A 314 8.75 -9.48 0.45
CA ARG A 314 8.47 -8.92 -0.88
C ARG A 314 9.52 -9.35 -1.88
N TRP A 315 9.11 -9.46 -3.14
CA TRP A 315 10.02 -9.68 -4.24
C TRP A 315 10.30 -8.36 -4.95
N ASP A 316 11.53 -7.89 -4.86
CA ASP A 316 11.96 -6.65 -5.51
C ASP A 316 13.38 -6.79 -6.03
N ASP A 317 13.65 -6.18 -7.18
CA ASP A 317 14.95 -6.23 -7.87
C ASP A 317 15.55 -7.66 -7.96
N GLY A 318 14.69 -8.64 -8.27
CA GLY A 318 15.11 -10.04 -8.45
C GLY A 318 15.50 -10.77 -7.17
N GLN A 319 15.17 -10.26 -5.99
CA GLN A 319 15.50 -10.86 -4.71
C GLN A 319 14.37 -10.71 -3.67
N TRP A 320 14.38 -11.57 -2.65
CA TRP A 320 13.51 -11.43 -1.49
C TRP A 320 14.05 -10.35 -0.54
N GLN A 321 13.18 -9.45 -0.11
CA GLN A 321 13.48 -8.43 0.88
C GLN A 321 12.38 -8.39 1.95
N LEU A 322 12.77 -8.11 3.19
CA LEU A 322 11.86 -7.90 4.31
C LEU A 322 11.64 -6.40 4.50
N GLN A 323 10.42 -5.91 4.23
CA GLN A 323 10.02 -4.56 4.58
C GLN A 323 9.51 -4.54 6.02
N PRO A 324 10.19 -3.88 6.97
CA PRO A 324 9.73 -3.85 8.36
C PRO A 324 8.46 -3.00 8.51
N LEU A 325 7.48 -3.54 9.24
CA LEU A 325 6.27 -2.83 9.67
C LEU A 325 6.30 -2.49 11.16
N ALA A 326 6.98 -3.30 11.96
CA ALA A 326 7.22 -3.06 13.37
C ALA A 326 8.50 -3.76 13.85
N VAL A 327 9.09 -3.20 14.90
CA VAL A 327 10.26 -3.75 15.57
C VAL A 327 9.99 -3.86 17.07
N SER A 328 10.46 -4.96 17.66
CA SER A 328 10.64 -5.09 19.10
C SER A 328 12.14 -5.12 19.38
N ALA A 329 12.64 -4.14 20.12
CA ALA A 329 14.05 -3.99 20.43
C ALA A 329 14.27 -3.89 21.95
N THR A 330 15.46 -4.24 22.41
CA THR A 330 15.84 -4.03 23.83
C THR A 330 16.73 -2.80 23.94
N VAL A 331 16.19 -1.72 24.52
CA VAL A 331 16.91 -0.47 24.75
C VAL A 331 17.05 -0.24 26.25
N LYS A 332 18.28 -0.06 26.74
CA LYS A 332 18.56 0.15 28.18
C LYS A 332 17.87 -0.90 29.08
N ARG A 333 17.93 -2.18 28.68
CA ARG A 333 17.30 -3.34 29.37
C ARG A 333 15.77 -3.30 29.44
N ARG A 334 15.11 -2.46 28.64
CA ARG A 334 13.66 -2.45 28.48
C ARG A 334 13.30 -2.85 27.05
N VAL A 335 12.28 -3.69 26.93
CA VAL A 335 11.68 -3.98 25.62
C VAL A 335 10.90 -2.75 25.20
N VAL A 336 11.20 -2.26 24.00
CA VAL A 336 10.50 -1.17 23.34
C VAL A 336 9.99 -1.67 22.00
N GLN A 337 8.77 -1.26 21.66
CA GLN A 337 8.19 -1.54 20.36
C GLN A 337 8.01 -0.22 19.61
N ALA A 338 8.27 -0.24 18.31
CA ALA A 338 7.98 0.84 17.40
C ALA A 338 7.32 0.26 16.15
N HIS A 339 6.30 0.93 15.63
CA HIS A 339 5.53 0.45 14.48
C HIS A 339 5.39 1.57 13.46
N ASN A 340 5.37 1.21 12.19
CA ASN A 340 5.16 2.17 11.10
C ASN A 340 3.90 3.00 11.32
N GLY A 341 2.85 2.43 11.90
CA GLY A 341 1.57 3.12 12.18
C GLY A 341 1.58 4.12 13.32
N ASP A 342 2.71 4.32 14.01
CA ASP A 342 2.76 5.20 15.19
C ASP A 342 2.63 6.68 14.86
N TRP A 343 2.69 7.05 13.56
CA TRP A 343 2.23 8.37 13.11
C TRP A 343 0.76 8.64 13.48
N ALA A 344 -0.04 7.61 13.77
CA ALA A 344 -1.40 7.77 14.27
C ALA A 344 -1.44 8.42 15.67
N CYS A 345 -0.33 8.38 16.43
CA CYS A 345 -0.15 9.11 17.68
C CYS A 345 0.24 10.58 17.46
N GLY A 346 0.33 11.03 16.21
CA GLY A 346 0.88 12.32 15.82
C GLY A 346 2.37 12.22 15.47
N VAL A 347 3.07 13.36 15.47
CA VAL A 347 4.50 13.40 15.20
C VAL A 347 5.29 12.75 16.34
N THR A 348 5.98 11.66 16.02
CA THR A 348 6.70 10.83 17.02
C THR A 348 8.05 11.41 17.44
N ASP A 349 8.70 12.23 16.59
CA ASP A 349 9.94 12.94 16.93
C ASP A 349 9.62 14.27 17.64
N PRO A 350 10.07 14.48 18.91
CA PRO A 350 9.80 15.70 19.66
C PRO A 350 10.34 16.99 19.02
N LYS A 351 11.46 16.92 18.28
CA LYS A 351 12.04 18.08 17.58
C LYS A 351 11.16 18.47 16.41
N ILE A 352 10.72 17.49 15.61
CA ILE A 352 9.83 17.73 14.48
C ILE A 352 8.47 18.23 14.98
N ALA A 353 7.93 17.64 16.07
CA ALA A 353 6.69 18.09 16.67
C ALA A 353 6.74 19.56 17.12
N LYS A 354 7.87 19.99 17.71
CA LYS A 354 8.09 21.38 18.10
C LYS A 354 8.19 22.32 16.89
N GLU A 355 8.83 21.86 15.81
CA GLU A 355 8.93 22.63 14.57
C GLU A 355 7.57 22.79 13.89
N GLU A 356 6.79 21.72 13.76
CA GLU A 356 5.42 21.78 13.22
C GLU A 356 4.51 22.68 14.04
N ALA A 357 4.61 22.64 15.37
CA ALA A 357 3.85 23.52 16.25
C ALA A 357 4.17 25.00 16.01
N ARG A 358 5.38 25.33 15.54
CA ARG A 358 5.80 26.68 15.18
C ARG A 358 5.33 27.09 13.79
N THR A 359 5.35 26.20 12.81
CA THR A 359 5.03 26.49 11.40
C THR A 359 3.54 26.41 11.07
N GLY A 360 2.75 25.73 11.90
CA GLY A 360 1.30 25.63 11.77
C GLY A 360 0.83 24.49 10.86
N ASP A 361 -0.49 24.29 10.80
CA ASP A 361 -1.11 23.17 10.08
C ASP A 361 -1.33 23.46 8.59
N ALA A 362 -0.36 23.07 7.76
CA ALA A 362 -0.44 23.20 6.31
C ALA A 362 -1.69 22.51 5.72
N VAL A 363 -2.10 21.37 6.26
CA VAL A 363 -3.27 20.61 5.77
C VAL A 363 -4.55 21.40 6.04
N ALA A 364 -4.71 21.96 7.25
CA ALA A 364 -5.86 22.79 7.59
C ALA A 364 -5.95 24.04 6.69
N VAL A 365 -4.82 24.72 6.46
CA VAL A 365 -4.76 25.90 5.58
C VAL A 365 -5.18 25.56 4.15
N LEU A 366 -4.69 24.45 3.61
CA LEU A 366 -5.04 24.01 2.25
C LEU A 366 -6.51 23.60 2.14
N ARG A 367 -7.05 22.87 3.12
CA ARG A 367 -8.48 22.51 3.19
C ARG A 367 -9.37 23.75 3.23
N GLU A 368 -8.99 24.76 4.02
CA GLU A 368 -9.72 26.02 4.08
C GLU A 368 -9.73 26.75 2.74
N ARG A 369 -8.57 26.85 2.07
CA ARG A 369 -8.45 27.49 0.75
C ARG A 369 -9.28 26.76 -0.30
N ALA A 370 -9.19 25.43 -0.37
CA ALA A 370 -9.98 24.61 -1.27
C ALA A 370 -11.49 24.79 -1.04
N GLY A 371 -11.92 24.81 0.23
CA GLY A 371 -13.33 25.04 0.58
C GLY A 371 -13.84 26.44 0.24
N ARG A 372 -12.97 27.45 0.10
CA ARG A 372 -13.36 28.78 -0.40
C ARG A 372 -13.51 28.79 -1.93
N LEU A 373 -12.68 28.02 -2.63
CA LEU A 373 -12.73 27.89 -4.09
C LEU A 373 -13.98 27.15 -4.54
N LEU A 374 -14.37 26.07 -3.85
CA LEU A 374 -15.57 25.28 -4.16
C LEU A 374 -16.90 25.99 -3.84
N ARG A 375 -16.86 27.14 -3.15
CA ARG A 375 -18.04 27.95 -2.81
C ARG A 375 -18.28 29.09 -3.80
N ARG A 376 -17.44 29.20 -4.83
CA ARG A 376 -17.60 30.10 -5.99
C ARG A 376 -17.98 29.27 -7.20
#